data_AF-A0A961T447-F1
#
_entry.id   AF-A0A961T447-F1
#
_cell.length_a   1.000
_cell.length_b   1.000
_cell.length_c   1.000
_cell.angle_alpha   90.00
_cell.angle_beta   90.00
_cell.angle_gamma   90.00
#
_symmetry.space_group_name_H-M   'P 1'
#
loop_
_entity.id
_entity.type
_entity.pdbx_description
1 polymer ?
#
loop_
_entity_poly.entity_id
_entity_poly.type
_entity_poly.pdbx_seq_one_letter_code
_entity_poly.pdbx_strand_id
1 'polypeptide(L)' 'LFGFLDAAAIRLGGSPLPLVGKVPVQFFQALPYVLTVVLLAGFIGKAIPPRAGGQPYVKER' A
#
# COMPACT_ATOMS: atom_id res chain seq x y z
N LEU A 1 11.21 7.02 5.56
CA LEU A 1 10.15 6.06 5.94
C LEU A 1 10.19 4.79 5.10
N PHE A 2 10.09 4.88 3.77
CA PHE A 2 10.18 3.71 2.87
C PHE A 2 11.50 2.93 3.04
N GLY A 3 12.65 3.59 2.89
CA GLY A 3 13.96 2.93 3.07
C GLY A 3 14.23 2.39 4.47
N PHE A 4 13.54 2.91 5.49
CA PHE A 4 13.59 2.37 6.85
C PHE A 4 12.88 1.01 6.93
N LEU A 5 11.68 0.90 6.34
CA LEU A 5 10.97 -0.37 6.25
C LEU A 5 11.69 -1.39 5.39
N ASP A 6 12.36 -0.95 4.33
CA ASP A 6 13.15 -1.83 3.47
C ASP A 6 14.37 -2.39 4.22
N ALA A 7 15.11 -1.53 4.94
CA ALA A 7 16.20 -1.99 5.83
C ALA A 7 15.69 -2.92 6.94
N ALA A 8 14.53 -2.63 7.53
CA ALA A 8 13.89 -3.50 8.52
C ALA A 8 13.48 -4.86 7.90
N ALA A 9 12.97 -4.87 6.68
CA ALA A 9 12.61 -6.08 5.97
C ALA A 9 13.83 -6.98 5.72
N ILE A 10 14.97 -6.40 5.34
CA ILE A 10 16.23 -7.12 5.17
C ILE A 10 16.74 -7.67 6.50
N ARG A 11 16.62 -6.91 7.59
CA ARG A 11 17.07 -7.33 8.92
C ARG A 11 16.23 -8.46 9.51
N LEU A 12 14.93 -8.44 9.28
CA LEU A 12 13.98 -9.40 9.86
C LEU A 12 13.70 -10.60 8.95
N GLY A 13 13.92 -10.47 7.64
CA GLY A 13 13.77 -11.53 6.65
C GLY A 13 14.64 -12.74 6.96
N GLY A 14 14.01 -13.89 7.20
CA GLY A 14 14.71 -15.15 7.47
C GLY A 14 15.09 -15.40 8.93
N SER A 15 14.92 -14.42 9.83
CA SER A 15 15.05 -14.64 11.27
C SER A 15 13.76 -15.26 11.81
N PRO A 16 13.84 -16.38 12.57
CA PRO A 16 12.66 -16.92 13.23
C PRO A 16 12.16 -15.91 14.28
N LEU A 17 10.91 -15.47 14.11
CA LEU A 17 10.29 -14.56 15.07
C LEU A 17 9.89 -15.34 16.32
N PRO A 18 10.18 -14.83 17.53
CA PRO A 18 9.62 -15.39 18.75
C PRO A 18 8.09 -15.33 18.66
N LEU A 19 7.41 -16.41 19.09
CA LEU A 19 5.96 -16.69 18.96
C LEU A 19 5.43 -17.10 17.57
N VAL A 20 5.96 -16.58 16.46
CA VAL A 20 5.35 -16.79 15.12
C VAL A 20 6.09 -17.85 14.29
N GLY A 21 7.34 -18.16 14.64
CA GLY A 21 8.16 -19.13 13.90
C GLY A 21 8.80 -18.51 12.66
N LYS A 22 9.10 -19.32 11.65
CA LYS A 22 9.73 -18.85 10.40
C LYS A 22 8.69 -18.15 9.52
N VAL A 23 8.75 -16.82 9.48
CA VAL A 23 7.93 -16.01 8.57
C VAL A 23 8.61 -15.96 7.20
N PRO A 24 7.88 -16.21 6.09
CA PRO A 24 8.44 -16.12 4.74
C PRO A 24 8.99 -14.73 4.45
N VAL A 25 10.14 -14.67 3.77
CA VAL A 25 10.82 -13.41 3.43
C VAL A 25 9.92 -12.49 2.59
N GLN A 26 9.00 -13.05 1.80
CA GLN A 26 8.06 -12.30 0.97
C GLN A 26 7.15 -11.39 1.79
N PHE A 27 6.83 -11.77 3.04
CA PHE A 27 5.99 -10.95 3.91
C PHE A 27 6.72 -9.67 4.33
N PHE A 28 8.00 -9.79 4.67
CA PHE A 28 8.84 -8.64 5.02
C PHE A 28 9.08 -7.74 3.80
N GLN A 29 9.31 -8.33 2.62
CA GLN A 29 9.45 -7.58 1.36
C GLN A 29 8.18 -6.80 0.99
N ALA A 30 7.01 -7.24 1.45
CA ALA A 30 5.75 -6.54 1.22
C ALA A 30 5.54 -5.32 2.14
N LEU A 31 6.24 -5.22 3.29
CA LEU A 31 6.05 -4.15 4.27
C LEU A 31 6.12 -2.73 3.70
N PRO A 32 7.09 -2.38 2.83
CA PRO A 32 7.18 -1.05 2.25
C PRO A 32 5.94 -0.68 1.42
N TYR A 33 5.36 -1.65 0.72
CA TYR A 33 4.18 -1.47 -0.12
C TYR A 33 2.88 -1.48 0.70
N VAL A 34 2.79 -2.32 1.72
CA VAL A 34 1.64 -2.29 2.65
C VAL A 34 1.54 -0.92 3.30
N LEU A 35 2.67 -0.34 3.72
CA LEU A 35 2.69 1.02 4.24
C LEU A 35 2.14 2.04 3.23
N THR A 36 2.54 1.98 1.95
CA THR A 36 2.03 2.93 0.95
C THR A 36 0.54 2.76 0.76
N VAL A 37 0.02 1.53 0.68
CA VAL A 37 -1.43 1.28 0.61
C VAL A 37 -2.15 1.84 1.82
N VAL A 38 -1.63 1.64 3.04
CA VAL A 38 -2.22 2.19 4.27
C VAL A 38 -2.17 3.71 4.27
N LEU A 39 -1.09 4.32 3.78
CA LEU A 39 -0.97 5.77 3.63
C LEU A 39 -1.99 6.30 2.62
N LEU A 40 -2.09 5.69 1.44
CA LEU A 40 -3.05 6.09 0.42
C LEU A 40 -4.49 5.93 0.94
N ALA A 41 -4.83 4.75 1.46
CA ALA A 41 -6.17 4.47 1.98
C ALA A 41 -6.52 5.30 3.22
N GLY A 42 -5.56 5.56 4.10
CA GLY A 42 -5.75 6.28 5.34
C GLY A 42 -5.75 7.81 5.19
N PHE A 43 -4.97 8.37 4.26
CA PHE A 43 -4.80 9.82 4.12
C PHE A 43 -5.46 10.43 2.87
N ILE A 44 -5.67 9.69 1.78
CA ILE A 44 -6.24 10.26 0.53
C ILE A 44 -7.77 10.45 0.62
N GLY A 45 -8.43 9.88 1.64
CA GLY A 45 -9.86 10.09 1.87
C GLY A 45 -10.74 9.42 0.81
N LYS A 46 -12.02 9.82 0.73
CA LYS A 46 -13.00 9.21 -0.18
C LYS A 46 -12.73 9.64 -1.62
N ALA A 47 -12.69 8.68 -2.54
CA ALA A 47 -12.66 8.96 -3.97
C ALA A 47 -13.90 9.77 -4.36
N ILE A 48 -13.71 11.01 -4.83
CA ILE A 48 -14.80 11.85 -5.35
C ILE A 48 -14.97 11.52 -6.84
N PRO A 49 -16.08 10.89 -7.25
CA PRO A 49 -16.31 10.61 -8.66
C PRO A 49 -16.45 11.91 -9.47
N PRO A 50 -16.12 11.90 -10.77
CA PRO A 50 -16.27 13.07 -11.61
C PRO A 50 -17.74 13.48 -11.71
N ARG A 51 -18.04 14.78 -11.63
CA ARG A 51 -19.41 15.31 -11.71
C ARG A 51 -20.12 14.99 -13.03
N ALA A 52 -19.34 14.78 -14.10
CA ALA A 52 -19.84 14.36 -15.41
C ALA A 52 -20.11 12.85 -15.51
N GLY A 53 -19.84 12.07 -14.45
CA GLY A 53 -20.21 10.66 -14.36
C GLY A 53 -21.72 10.51 -14.45
N GLY A 54 -22.22 10.09 -15.62
CA GLY A 54 -23.64 9.92 -15.89
C GLY A 54 -24.30 11.05 -16.68
N GLN A 55 -23.58 12.12 -17.04
CA GLN A 55 -24.10 13.12 -17.98
C GLN A 55 -23.66 12.78 -19.42
N PRO A 56 -24.60 12.56 -20.35
CA PRO A 56 -24.28 12.37 -21.76
C PRO A 56 -23.53 13.58 -22.33
N TYR A 57 -22.47 13.34 -23.09
CA TYR A 57 -21.74 14.39 -23.79
C TYR A 57 -22.61 15.00 -24.89
N VAL A 58 -22.81 16.31 -24.85
CA VAL A 58 -23.52 17.06 -25.91
C VAL A 58 -22.47 17.71 -26.79
N LYS A 59 -22.51 17.42 -28.09
CA LYS A 59 -21.57 17.95 -29.08
C LYS A 59 -22.15 19.25 -29.64
N GLU A 60 -21.41 20.36 -29.56
CA GLU A 60 -21.78 21.62 -30.20
C GLU A 60 -21.65 21.51 -31.72
N ARG A 61 -22.56 22.17 -32.45
CA ARG A 61 -22.71 22.06 -33.90
C ARG A 61 -22.04 23.22 -34.63
#